data_AF-A0A8S4RK59-F1
#
_entry.id   AF-A0A8S4RK59-F1
#
_cell.length_a   1.000
_cell.length_b   1.000
_cell.length_c   1.000
_cell.angle_alpha   90.00
_cell.angle_beta   90.00
_cell.angle_gamma   90.00
#
_symmetry.space_group_name_H-M   'P 1'
#
loop_
_entity.id
_entity.type
_entity.pdbx_description
1 polymer ?
#
loop_
_entity_poly.entity_id
_entity_poly.type
_entity_poly.pdbx_seq_one_letter_code
_entity_poly.pdbx_strand_id
1 'polypeptide(L)'
;MKIHEIPILYAKVWSTSKNTTIRSVLFKTVHELLSKEKDPKGIESLWNLLEMFIDNLTVNENKIVYETLLKVSDTPKTIRANFFVKSFTFLKTLQVSKTEYEKYNSDIKYTLFSYAREIIDTLPSAFVASMLLEFIDDDFIKESGYSYTMRANMLVITSYLLSSKDKCEQMKKYEEIFIPIVKHCTTSFKENKNRDHCIKNLETLLDILCEDVQIYFFDKKMILPIEMFSAIKDDLEKIFSETENYLLLTKWTLAYAFIKSLNGLQGNDWNELCLAAASLFDDESKEQVEKLRQTLFEHPSLEVKMHCHYEFLET
;
A
#
# COMPACT_ATOMS: atom_id res chain seq x y z
N MET A 1 -8.67 -5.15 42.82
CA MET A 1 -7.94 -3.92 42.48
C MET A 1 -8.82 -3.07 41.60
N LYS A 2 -9.06 -1.80 41.93
CA LYS A 2 -9.82 -0.92 41.03
C LYS A 2 -8.97 -0.69 39.78
N ILE A 3 -9.57 -0.75 38.58
CA ILE A 3 -8.89 -0.63 37.29
C ILE A 3 -7.98 0.63 37.23
N HIS A 4 -8.33 1.69 37.96
CA HIS A 4 -7.59 2.95 38.01
C HIS A 4 -6.26 2.93 38.80
N GLU A 5 -6.00 1.94 39.66
CA GLU A 5 -4.75 1.87 40.43
C GLU A 5 -3.63 1.11 39.69
N ILE A 6 -4.01 0.26 38.71
CA ILE A 6 -3.08 -0.55 37.91
C ILE A 6 -2.11 0.32 37.12
N PRO A 7 -2.55 1.38 36.40
CA PRO A 7 -1.64 2.15 35.56
C PRO A 7 -0.54 2.87 36.34
N ILE A 8 -0.88 3.42 37.51
CA ILE A 8 0.06 4.15 38.36
C ILE A 8 1.15 3.20 38.88
N LEU A 9 0.75 2.02 39.35
CA LEU A 9 1.70 1.01 39.84
C LEU A 9 2.63 0.56 38.70
N TYR A 10 2.06 0.26 37.54
CA TYR A 10 2.82 -0.26 36.40
C TYR A 10 3.79 0.79 35.85
N ALA A 11 3.38 2.06 35.77
CA ALA A 11 4.27 3.16 35.40
C ALA A 11 5.45 3.32 36.37
N LYS A 12 5.21 3.18 37.67
CA LYS A 12 6.26 3.23 38.69
C LYS A 12 7.24 2.05 38.57
N VAL A 13 6.74 0.84 38.34
CA VAL A 13 7.62 -0.34 38.16
C VAL A 13 8.44 -0.19 36.87
N TRP A 14 7.83 0.28 35.79
CA TRP A 14 8.52 0.51 34.50
C TRP A 14 9.68 1.50 34.62
N SER A 15 9.45 2.64 35.29
CA SER A 15 10.46 3.70 35.41
C SER A 15 11.60 3.36 36.37
N THR A 16 11.37 2.47 37.33
CA THR A 16 12.38 2.08 38.33
C THR A 16 13.15 0.81 37.96
N SER A 17 12.58 -0.05 37.12
CA SER A 17 13.22 -1.31 36.72
C SER A 17 14.12 -1.14 35.51
N LYS A 18 15.40 -1.53 35.65
CA LYS A 18 16.33 -1.74 34.52
C LYS A 18 16.31 -3.17 33.99
N ASN A 19 15.53 -4.06 34.59
CA ASN A 19 15.47 -5.47 34.21
C ASN A 19 14.55 -5.64 33.01
N THR A 20 15.13 -6.00 31.85
CA THR A 20 14.42 -6.14 30.57
C THR A 20 13.35 -7.24 30.59
N THR A 21 13.51 -8.28 31.42
CA THR A 21 12.49 -9.33 31.60
C THR A 21 11.27 -8.82 32.36
N ILE A 22 11.47 -8.03 33.42
CA ILE A 22 10.35 -7.41 34.16
C ILE A 22 9.61 -6.43 33.26
N ARG A 23 10.36 -5.59 32.53
CA ARG A 23 9.80 -4.64 31.55
C ARG A 23 8.98 -5.36 30.48
N SER A 24 9.49 -6.44 29.91
CA SER A 24 8.78 -7.16 28.84
C SER A 24 7.50 -7.83 29.32
N VAL A 25 7.48 -8.38 30.54
CA VAL A 25 6.26 -8.91 31.17
C VAL A 25 5.23 -7.81 31.38
N LEU A 26 5.64 -6.64 31.90
CA LEU A 26 4.75 -5.48 32.06
C LEU A 26 4.18 -5.02 30.71
N PHE A 27 5.03 -4.88 29.70
CA PHE A 27 4.64 -4.45 28.35
C PHE A 27 3.56 -5.37 27.77
N LYS A 28 3.83 -6.69 27.76
CA LYS A 28 2.90 -7.70 27.26
C LYS A 28 1.60 -7.70 28.05
N THR A 29 1.67 -7.59 29.38
CA THR A 29 0.48 -7.60 30.24
C THR A 29 -0.43 -6.40 29.94
N VAL A 30 0.13 -5.20 29.78
CA VAL A 30 -0.65 -4.00 29.43
C VAL A 30 -1.30 -4.14 28.05
N HIS A 31 -0.56 -4.65 27.06
CA HIS A 31 -1.11 -4.92 25.72
C HIS A 31 -2.27 -5.94 25.77
N GLU A 32 -2.13 -7.02 26.53
CA GLU A 32 -3.20 -8.03 26.68
C GLU A 32 -4.44 -7.49 27.40
N LEU A 33 -4.27 -6.61 28.39
CA LEU A 33 -5.37 -5.91 29.04
C LEU A 33 -6.07 -4.96 28.06
N LEU A 34 -5.29 -4.15 27.34
CA LEU A 34 -5.78 -3.21 26.34
C LEU A 34 -6.57 -3.90 25.22
N SER A 35 -6.10 -5.06 24.76
CA SER A 35 -6.74 -5.86 23.71
C SER A 35 -8.11 -6.42 24.13
N LYS A 36 -8.37 -6.53 25.44
CA LYS A 36 -9.64 -7.05 25.99
C LYS A 36 -10.57 -5.95 26.50
N GLU A 37 -10.06 -4.72 26.65
CA GLU A 37 -10.81 -3.60 27.18
C GLU A 37 -11.84 -3.08 26.16
N LYS A 38 -13.03 -2.76 26.65
CA LYS A 38 -14.16 -2.26 25.85
C LYS A 38 -14.62 -0.88 26.30
N ASP A 39 -14.35 -0.51 27.55
CA ASP A 39 -14.69 0.81 28.05
C ASP A 39 -13.76 1.88 27.44
N PRO A 40 -14.29 2.94 26.81
CA PRO A 40 -13.46 3.95 26.15
C PRO A 40 -12.43 4.62 27.07
N LYS A 41 -12.77 4.89 28.34
CA LYS A 41 -11.83 5.50 29.30
C LYS A 41 -10.77 4.50 29.75
N GLY A 42 -11.15 3.23 29.90
CA GLY A 42 -10.22 2.13 30.13
C GLY A 42 -9.20 1.99 28.98
N ILE A 43 -9.68 2.00 27.73
CA ILE A 43 -8.84 1.95 26.53
C ILE A 43 -7.85 3.12 26.53
N GLU A 44 -8.34 4.35 26.72
CA GLU A 44 -7.50 5.54 26.75
C GLU A 44 -6.44 5.47 27.85
N SER A 45 -6.83 5.06 29.07
CA SER A 45 -5.89 4.95 30.19
C SER A 45 -4.81 3.89 29.96
N LEU A 46 -5.17 2.72 29.42
CA LEU A 46 -4.22 1.64 29.14
C LEU A 46 -3.35 1.99 27.92
N TRP A 47 -3.91 2.67 26.92
CA TRP A 47 -3.17 3.18 25.78
C TRP A 47 -2.09 4.16 26.22
N ASN A 48 -2.43 5.17 27.01
CA ASN A 48 -1.47 6.18 27.48
C ASN A 48 -0.30 5.55 28.25
N LEU A 49 -0.58 4.49 29.04
CA LEU A 49 0.47 3.74 29.72
C LEU A 49 1.36 2.97 28.73
N LEU A 50 0.76 2.27 27.77
CA LEU A 50 1.50 1.51 26.77
C LEU A 50 2.34 2.43 25.86
N GLU A 51 1.78 3.57 25.46
CA GLU A 51 2.47 4.61 24.69
C GLU A 51 3.68 5.13 25.45
N MET A 52 3.54 5.45 26.75
CA MET A 52 4.67 5.82 27.60
C MET A 52 5.73 4.71 27.66
N PHE A 53 5.34 3.43 27.65
CA PHE A 53 6.31 2.35 27.57
C PHE A 53 7.07 2.36 26.25
N ILE A 54 6.35 2.48 25.12
CA ILE A 54 6.94 2.50 23.77
C ILE A 54 7.96 3.64 23.64
N ASP A 55 7.60 4.83 24.11
CA ASP A 55 8.46 6.03 24.04
C ASP A 55 9.76 5.90 24.85
N ASN A 56 9.83 4.92 25.77
CA ASN A 56 11.00 4.66 26.62
C ASN A 56 11.69 3.32 26.31
N LEU A 57 11.38 2.70 25.17
CA LEU A 57 12.08 1.49 24.72
C LEU A 57 13.47 1.82 24.19
N THR A 58 14.36 0.82 24.23
CA THR A 58 15.68 0.87 23.60
C THR A 58 15.84 -0.28 22.62
N VAL A 59 16.89 -0.29 21.79
CA VAL A 59 17.16 -1.39 20.85
C VAL A 59 17.58 -2.72 21.53
N ASN A 60 17.78 -2.71 22.85
CA ASN A 60 18.24 -3.86 23.65
C ASN A 60 17.11 -4.39 24.56
N GLU A 61 15.88 -4.39 24.06
CA GLU A 61 14.73 -4.92 24.80
C GLU A 61 14.60 -6.43 24.61
N ASN A 62 13.81 -7.05 25.49
CA ASN A 62 13.52 -8.47 25.37
C ASN A 62 12.65 -8.73 24.12
N LYS A 63 12.90 -9.85 23.42
CA LYS A 63 12.15 -10.26 22.23
C LYS A 63 10.62 -10.20 22.36
N ILE A 64 10.09 -10.46 23.57
CA ILE A 64 8.65 -10.41 23.85
C ILE A 64 8.07 -9.03 23.52
N VAL A 65 8.84 -7.95 23.73
CA VAL A 65 8.41 -6.59 23.38
C VAL A 65 8.22 -6.48 21.87
N TYR A 66 9.22 -6.89 21.08
CA TYR A 66 9.16 -6.83 19.62
C TYR A 66 8.01 -7.68 19.06
N GLU A 67 7.87 -8.91 19.54
CA GLU A 67 6.76 -9.81 19.20
C GLU A 67 5.39 -9.21 19.57
N THR A 68 5.30 -8.39 20.62
CA THR A 68 4.07 -7.72 21.03
C THR A 68 3.75 -6.52 20.15
N LEU A 69 4.75 -5.73 19.75
CA LEU A 69 4.58 -4.57 18.87
C LEU A 69 4.03 -4.94 17.49
N LEU A 70 4.31 -6.17 17.01
CA LEU A 70 3.78 -6.70 15.75
C LEU A 70 2.26 -7.03 15.82
N LYS A 71 1.67 -7.14 17.02
CA LYS A 71 0.27 -7.54 17.22
C LYS A 71 -0.70 -6.37 17.15
N VAL A 72 -0.67 -5.64 16.04
CA VAL A 72 -1.53 -4.47 15.85
C VAL A 72 -3.02 -4.86 15.76
N SER A 73 -3.32 -5.99 15.11
CA SER A 73 -4.69 -6.49 14.93
C SER A 73 -5.47 -6.67 16.23
N ASP A 74 -4.76 -6.98 17.31
CA ASP A 74 -5.34 -7.31 18.62
C ASP A 74 -5.80 -6.05 19.36
N THR A 75 -5.33 -4.86 18.95
CA THR A 75 -5.67 -3.61 19.62
C THR A 75 -7.06 -3.08 19.23
N PRO A 76 -7.74 -2.35 20.15
CA PRO A 76 -9.01 -1.70 19.85
C PRO A 76 -8.93 -0.77 18.63
N LYS A 77 -9.97 -0.78 17.80
CA LYS A 77 -10.03 0.01 16.54
C LYS A 77 -9.69 1.49 16.75
N THR A 78 -10.10 2.08 17.88
CA THR A 78 -9.94 3.50 18.20
C THR A 78 -8.49 3.95 18.38
N ILE A 79 -7.58 3.05 18.75
CA ILE A 79 -6.16 3.37 18.98
C ILE A 79 -5.22 2.67 17.98
N ARG A 80 -5.78 1.84 17.11
CA ARG A 80 -5.01 0.92 16.26
C ARG A 80 -4.04 1.64 15.35
N ALA A 81 -4.45 2.76 14.75
CA ALA A 81 -3.57 3.60 13.93
C ALA A 81 -2.39 4.14 14.75
N ASN A 82 -2.65 4.65 15.96
CA ASN A 82 -1.60 5.20 16.82
C ASN A 82 -0.62 4.11 17.27
N PHE A 83 -1.13 2.94 17.66
CA PHE A 83 -0.29 1.80 17.99
C PHE A 83 0.54 1.33 16.79
N PHE A 84 -0.05 1.23 15.60
CA PHE A 84 0.67 0.90 14.37
C PHE A 84 1.85 1.84 14.15
N VAL A 85 1.60 3.15 14.15
CA VAL A 85 2.64 4.17 13.88
C VAL A 85 3.77 4.06 14.90
N LYS A 86 3.44 4.03 16.20
CA LYS A 86 4.43 3.91 17.28
C LYS A 86 5.24 2.61 17.19
N SER A 87 4.57 1.48 16.96
CA SER A 87 5.21 0.18 16.80
C SER A 87 6.13 0.15 15.59
N PHE A 88 5.67 0.62 14.43
CA PHE A 88 6.45 0.66 13.20
C PHE A 88 7.68 1.55 13.37
N THR A 89 7.48 2.79 13.85
CA THR A 89 8.57 3.74 14.08
C THR A 89 9.64 3.17 15.00
N PHE A 90 9.25 2.58 16.14
CA PHE A 90 10.22 1.97 17.05
C PHE A 90 10.93 0.77 16.42
N LEU A 91 10.20 -0.17 15.82
CA LEU A 91 10.79 -1.37 15.21
C LEU A 91 11.76 -1.04 14.08
N LYS A 92 11.52 0.05 13.33
CA LYS A 92 12.48 0.56 12.33
C LYS A 92 13.80 1.01 12.95
N THR A 93 13.80 1.53 14.18
CA THR A 93 15.05 1.90 14.88
C THR A 93 15.96 0.72 15.18
N LEU A 94 15.44 -0.52 15.13
CA LEU A 94 16.26 -1.72 15.31
C LEU A 94 17.37 -1.83 14.26
N GLN A 95 17.26 -1.15 13.11
CA GLN A 95 18.33 -1.01 12.11
C GLN A 95 19.68 -0.57 12.71
N VAL A 96 19.66 0.16 13.83
CA VAL A 96 20.88 0.56 14.56
C VAL A 96 21.61 -0.65 15.17
N SER A 97 20.89 -1.74 15.45
CA SER A 97 21.43 -3.03 15.89
C SER A 97 21.30 -4.06 14.77
N LYS A 98 22.41 -4.35 14.08
CA LYS A 98 22.44 -5.30 12.96
C LYS A 98 21.81 -6.65 13.30
N THR A 99 22.11 -7.19 14.48
CA THR A 99 21.61 -8.50 14.95
C THR A 99 20.10 -8.53 15.17
N GLU A 100 19.54 -7.50 15.83
CA GLU A 100 18.09 -7.45 16.07
C GLU A 100 17.33 -7.10 14.79
N TYR A 101 17.90 -6.22 13.95
CA TYR A 101 17.30 -5.88 12.66
C TYR A 101 17.17 -7.09 11.74
N GLU A 102 18.24 -7.87 11.55
CA GLU A 102 18.21 -9.06 10.69
C GLU A 102 17.14 -10.06 11.13
N LYS A 103 16.85 -10.12 12.44
CA LYS A 103 15.86 -11.04 13.00
C LYS A 103 14.41 -10.63 12.77
N TYR A 104 14.09 -9.33 12.84
CA TYR A 104 12.70 -8.85 12.76
C TYR A 104 12.38 -8.06 11.49
N ASN A 105 13.37 -7.74 10.66
CA ASN A 105 13.15 -7.02 9.40
C ASN A 105 12.12 -7.73 8.51
N SER A 106 12.15 -9.07 8.46
CA SER A 106 11.12 -9.85 7.77
C SER A 106 9.73 -9.60 8.34
N ASP A 107 9.56 -9.63 9.67
CA ASP A 107 8.24 -9.45 10.28
C ASP A 107 7.73 -8.01 10.10
N ILE A 108 8.63 -7.02 10.16
CA ILE A 108 8.31 -5.61 9.88
C ILE A 108 7.84 -5.46 8.42
N LYS A 109 8.63 -5.98 7.46
CA LYS A 109 8.32 -5.87 6.03
C LYS A 109 7.10 -6.72 5.62
N TYR A 110 6.90 -7.89 6.20
CA TYR A 110 5.95 -8.89 5.69
C TYR A 110 4.64 -8.93 6.48
N THR A 111 4.68 -8.61 7.77
CA THR A 111 3.49 -8.64 8.64
C THR A 111 3.00 -7.23 8.93
N LEU A 112 3.89 -6.37 9.44
CA LEU A 112 3.47 -5.05 9.89
C LEU A 112 3.16 -4.13 8.71
N PHE A 113 4.04 -4.04 7.72
CA PHE A 113 3.79 -3.20 6.53
C PHE A 113 2.51 -3.62 5.80
N SER A 114 2.33 -4.92 5.53
CA SER A 114 1.14 -5.45 4.85
C SER A 114 -0.16 -5.18 5.61
N TYR A 115 -0.11 -5.19 6.95
CA TYR A 115 -1.25 -4.84 7.79
C TYR A 115 -1.72 -3.39 7.61
N ALA A 116 -0.87 -2.48 7.14
CA ALA A 116 -1.26 -1.09 6.88
C ALA A 116 -2.48 -1.00 5.95
N ARG A 117 -2.64 -1.94 5.02
CA ARG A 117 -3.82 -2.04 4.12
C ARG A 117 -5.15 -2.06 4.86
N GLU A 118 -5.21 -2.75 6.00
CA GLU A 118 -6.45 -2.93 6.78
C GLU A 118 -6.92 -1.64 7.45
N ILE A 119 -6.00 -0.69 7.67
CA ILE A 119 -6.24 0.53 8.46
C ILE A 119 -5.79 1.80 7.72
N ILE A 120 -5.52 1.71 6.43
CA ILE A 120 -4.85 2.74 5.63
C ILE A 120 -5.57 4.10 5.68
N ASP A 121 -6.90 4.07 5.78
CA ASP A 121 -7.80 5.21 5.83
C ASP A 121 -7.78 5.94 7.19
N THR A 122 -7.21 5.30 8.22
CA THR A 122 -7.07 5.85 9.57
C THR A 122 -5.64 6.28 9.90
N LEU A 123 -4.66 5.90 9.07
CA LEU A 123 -3.27 6.25 9.28
C LEU A 123 -2.96 7.69 8.84
N PRO A 124 -2.02 8.39 9.51
CA PRO A 124 -1.58 9.72 9.07
C PRO A 124 -0.95 9.66 7.67
N SER A 125 -1.50 10.42 6.72
CA SER A 125 -1.05 10.41 5.31
C SER A 125 0.46 10.63 5.15
N ALA A 126 1.04 11.62 5.85
CA ALA A 126 2.49 11.87 5.77
C ALA A 126 3.35 10.69 6.25
N PHE A 127 2.87 9.96 7.27
CA PHE A 127 3.56 8.76 7.74
C PHE A 127 3.47 7.64 6.70
N VAL A 128 2.28 7.37 6.17
CA VAL A 128 2.08 6.35 5.13
C VAL A 128 2.93 6.65 3.91
N ALA A 129 2.94 7.90 3.45
CA ALA A 129 3.74 8.31 2.31
C ALA A 129 5.23 8.04 2.52
N SER A 130 5.77 8.41 3.69
CA SER A 130 7.18 8.14 4.02
C SER A 130 7.52 6.64 4.02
N MET A 131 6.61 5.82 4.54
CA MET A 131 6.75 4.37 4.60
C MET A 131 6.70 3.75 3.20
N LEU A 132 5.78 4.20 2.33
CA LEU A 132 5.67 3.73 0.96
C LEU A 132 6.87 4.14 0.11
N LEU A 133 7.33 5.39 0.24
CA LEU A 133 8.50 5.88 -0.50
C LEU A 133 9.77 5.10 -0.14
N GLU A 134 9.96 4.72 1.12
CA GLU A 134 11.09 3.87 1.51
C GLU A 134 11.05 2.50 0.80
N PHE A 135 9.88 1.89 0.69
CA PHE A 135 9.71 0.64 -0.06
C PHE A 135 9.93 0.84 -1.57
N ILE A 136 9.44 1.95 -2.13
CA ILE A 136 9.61 2.29 -3.54
C ILE A 136 11.10 2.48 -3.88
N ASP A 137 11.84 3.22 -3.06
CA ASP A 137 13.25 3.54 -3.27
C ASP A 137 14.20 2.35 -3.01
N ASP A 138 13.70 1.25 -2.42
CA ASP A 138 14.47 0.05 -2.11
C ASP A 138 13.94 -1.17 -2.86
N ASP A 139 13.00 -1.91 -2.26
CA ASP A 139 12.56 -3.23 -2.71
C ASP A 139 11.88 -3.15 -4.09
N PHE A 140 11.01 -2.17 -4.33
CA PHE A 140 10.27 -2.04 -5.59
C PHE A 140 11.18 -1.89 -6.81
N ILE A 141 12.33 -1.23 -6.65
CA ILE A 141 13.28 -1.03 -7.75
C ILE A 141 14.19 -2.24 -7.89
N LYS A 142 14.59 -2.88 -6.78
CA LYS A 142 15.67 -3.87 -6.79
C LYS A 142 15.18 -5.30 -7.04
N GLU A 143 13.99 -5.64 -6.56
CA GLU A 143 13.46 -7.01 -6.61
C GLU A 143 12.48 -7.23 -7.76
N SER A 144 12.43 -8.46 -8.29
CA SER A 144 11.45 -8.84 -9.29
C SER A 144 10.09 -9.18 -8.66
N GLY A 145 9.01 -8.77 -9.34
CA GLY A 145 7.62 -8.69 -8.86
C GLY A 145 6.91 -9.94 -8.35
N TYR A 146 7.57 -11.09 -8.30
CA TYR A 146 6.90 -12.37 -8.09
C TYR A 146 6.86 -12.85 -6.64
N SER A 147 7.39 -12.09 -5.67
CA SER A 147 7.32 -12.48 -4.26
C SER A 147 5.95 -12.13 -3.65
N TYR A 148 5.46 -12.98 -2.74
CA TYR A 148 4.24 -12.71 -1.97
C TYR A 148 4.30 -11.35 -1.27
N THR A 149 5.47 -11.02 -0.71
CA THR A 149 5.70 -9.73 -0.06
C THR A 149 5.55 -8.56 -1.01
N MET A 150 6.18 -8.64 -2.19
CA MET A 150 6.13 -7.56 -3.17
C MET A 150 4.67 -7.24 -3.51
N ARG A 151 3.87 -8.28 -3.79
CA ARG A 151 2.42 -8.13 -4.00
C ARG A 151 1.71 -7.54 -2.78
N ALA A 152 2.00 -8.02 -1.57
CA ALA A 152 1.40 -7.50 -0.34
C ALA A 152 1.69 -6.00 -0.12
N ASN A 153 2.90 -5.55 -0.43
CA ASN A 153 3.29 -4.14 -0.30
C ASN A 153 2.71 -3.27 -1.42
N MET A 154 2.63 -3.80 -2.65
CA MET A 154 1.90 -3.15 -3.76
C MET A 154 0.42 -2.94 -3.41
N LEU A 155 -0.22 -3.92 -2.75
CA LEU A 155 -1.58 -3.77 -2.26
C LEU A 155 -1.72 -2.63 -1.24
N VAL A 156 -0.67 -2.28 -0.48
CA VAL A 156 -0.68 -1.09 0.40
C VAL A 156 -0.60 0.19 -0.42
N ILE A 157 0.21 0.22 -1.49
CA ILE A 157 0.30 1.38 -2.40
C ILE A 157 -1.07 1.68 -3.03
N THR A 158 -1.69 0.69 -3.68
CA THR A 158 -3.00 0.84 -4.34
C THR A 158 -4.08 1.25 -3.34
N SER A 159 -4.05 0.65 -2.15
CA SER A 159 -4.92 1.01 -1.04
C SER A 159 -4.78 2.46 -0.60
N TYR A 160 -3.55 2.99 -0.52
CA TYR A 160 -3.33 4.39 -0.18
C TYR A 160 -3.84 5.32 -1.30
N LEU A 161 -3.49 5.04 -2.55
CA LEU A 161 -3.92 5.82 -3.72
C LEU A 161 -5.46 5.92 -3.82
N LEU A 162 -6.16 4.80 -3.62
CA LEU A 162 -7.62 4.71 -3.75
C LEU A 162 -8.39 5.17 -2.51
N SER A 163 -7.76 5.24 -1.33
CA SER A 163 -8.41 5.61 -0.08
C SER A 163 -8.60 7.13 0.07
N SER A 164 -9.36 7.76 -0.83
CA SER A 164 -9.57 9.22 -0.85
C SER A 164 -11.06 9.58 -0.95
N LYS A 165 -11.47 10.62 -0.21
CA LYS A 165 -12.87 11.09 -0.18
C LYS A 165 -13.18 12.19 -1.18
N ASP A 166 -12.15 12.83 -1.72
CA ASP A 166 -12.27 13.85 -2.75
C ASP A 166 -11.09 13.81 -3.73
N LYS A 167 -11.30 14.45 -4.87
CA LYS A 167 -10.39 14.43 -6.01
C LYS A 167 -9.05 15.09 -5.68
N CYS A 168 -9.05 16.15 -4.88
CA CYS A 168 -7.83 16.87 -4.52
C CYS A 168 -6.92 16.00 -3.65
N GLU A 169 -7.49 15.30 -2.67
CA GLU A 169 -6.77 14.33 -1.86
C GLU A 169 -6.19 13.20 -2.72
N GLN A 170 -6.99 12.62 -3.64
CA GLN A 170 -6.53 11.55 -4.52
C GLN A 170 -5.37 11.98 -5.42
N MET A 171 -5.48 13.15 -6.04
CA MET A 171 -4.43 13.66 -6.92
C MET A 171 -3.15 14.03 -6.14
N LYS A 172 -3.27 14.49 -4.89
CA LYS A 172 -2.10 14.68 -4.03
C LYS A 172 -1.37 13.36 -3.78
N LYS A 173 -2.09 12.27 -3.50
CA LYS A 173 -1.48 10.94 -3.30
C LYS A 173 -0.86 10.40 -4.58
N TYR A 174 -1.49 10.64 -5.72
CA TYR A 174 -0.92 10.34 -7.04
C TYR A 174 0.44 11.02 -7.23
N GLU A 175 0.51 12.34 -7.00
CA GLU A 175 1.74 13.12 -7.11
C GLU A 175 2.82 12.67 -6.11
N GLU A 176 2.40 12.35 -4.89
CA GLU A 176 3.30 11.98 -3.79
C GLU A 176 3.89 10.57 -3.96
N ILE A 177 3.14 9.62 -4.53
CA ILE A 177 3.51 8.19 -4.54
C ILE A 177 3.65 7.62 -5.94
N PHE A 178 2.69 7.85 -6.84
CA PHE A 178 2.73 7.24 -8.17
C PHE A 178 3.80 7.88 -9.06
N ILE A 179 3.91 9.21 -9.04
CA ILE A 179 4.93 9.92 -9.83
C ILE A 179 6.37 9.47 -9.49
N PRO A 180 6.77 9.29 -8.22
CA PRO A 180 8.05 8.67 -7.88
C PRO A 180 8.29 7.30 -8.53
N ILE A 181 7.29 6.41 -8.55
CA ILE A 181 7.40 5.09 -9.20
C ILE A 181 7.69 5.25 -10.69
N VAL A 182 6.95 6.14 -11.35
CA VAL A 182 7.12 6.44 -12.77
C VAL A 182 8.50 7.03 -13.06
N LYS A 183 9.01 7.93 -12.20
CA LYS A 183 10.38 8.47 -12.32
C LYS A 183 11.43 7.37 -12.24
N HIS A 184 11.26 6.37 -11.37
CA HIS A 184 12.19 5.24 -11.29
C HIS A 184 12.16 4.35 -12.54
N CYS A 185 11.01 4.25 -13.22
CA CYS A 185 10.91 3.54 -14.50
C CYS A 185 11.60 4.28 -15.66
N THR A 186 11.81 5.59 -15.53
CA THR A 186 12.35 6.47 -16.59
C THR A 186 13.77 6.95 -16.40
N THR A 187 14.32 6.88 -15.18
CA THR A 187 15.66 7.38 -14.87
C THR A 187 16.72 6.54 -15.60
N SER A 188 17.25 7.11 -16.69
CA SER A 188 18.38 6.69 -17.54
C SER A 188 18.52 5.19 -17.84
N PHE A 189 17.96 4.79 -18.99
CA PHE A 189 18.11 3.51 -19.70
C PHE A 189 19.53 2.90 -19.76
N LYS A 190 20.59 3.66 -19.49
CA LYS A 190 21.98 3.24 -19.64
C LYS A 190 22.65 2.75 -18.35
N GLU A 191 22.06 3.01 -17.18
CA GLU A 191 22.75 2.78 -15.90
C GLU A 191 22.05 1.78 -14.97
N ASN A 192 20.77 1.48 -15.20
CA ASN A 192 19.99 0.69 -14.25
C ASN A 192 19.69 -0.73 -14.76
N LYS A 193 20.46 -1.71 -14.27
CA LYS A 193 20.20 -3.16 -14.50
C LYS A 193 18.82 -3.62 -14.04
N ASN A 194 18.13 -2.81 -13.22
CA ASN A 194 16.86 -3.17 -12.62
C ASN A 194 15.65 -2.52 -13.30
N ARG A 195 15.83 -1.81 -14.44
CA ARG A 195 14.72 -1.18 -15.17
C ARG A 195 13.60 -2.17 -15.49
N ASP A 196 13.96 -3.36 -15.95
CA ASP A 196 13.00 -4.40 -16.32
C ASP A 196 12.21 -4.88 -15.10
N HIS A 197 12.81 -4.86 -13.90
CA HIS A 197 12.09 -5.13 -12.65
C HIS A 197 11.09 -4.01 -12.35
N CYS A 198 11.51 -2.74 -12.44
CA CYS A 198 10.62 -1.59 -12.22
C CYS A 198 9.40 -1.62 -13.15
N ILE A 199 9.59 -1.91 -14.44
CA ILE A 199 8.49 -1.95 -15.41
C ILE A 199 7.53 -3.09 -15.09
N LYS A 200 8.03 -4.30 -14.85
CA LYS A 200 7.18 -5.45 -14.45
C LYS A 200 6.43 -5.17 -13.15
N ASN A 201 7.08 -4.50 -12.20
CA ASN A 201 6.48 -4.12 -10.93
C ASN A 201 5.39 -3.05 -11.13
N LEU A 202 5.61 -2.10 -12.05
CA LEU A 202 4.61 -1.12 -12.46
C LEU A 202 3.40 -1.80 -13.12
N GLU A 203 3.61 -2.72 -14.06
CA GLU A 203 2.53 -3.49 -14.69
C GLU A 203 1.69 -4.23 -13.65
N THR A 204 2.35 -4.93 -12.74
CA THR A 204 1.70 -5.65 -11.63
C THR A 204 0.93 -4.70 -10.71
N LEU A 205 1.51 -3.53 -10.40
CA LEU A 205 0.86 -2.52 -9.57
C LEU A 205 -0.41 -1.97 -10.24
N LEU A 206 -0.38 -1.76 -11.56
CA LEU A 206 -1.53 -1.27 -12.33
C LEU A 206 -2.66 -2.31 -12.37
N ASP A 207 -2.33 -3.58 -12.53
CA ASP A 207 -3.32 -4.67 -12.46
C ASP A 207 -3.97 -4.72 -11.07
N ILE A 208 -3.17 -4.67 -9.99
CA ILE A 208 -3.68 -4.61 -8.61
C ILE A 208 -4.52 -3.36 -8.38
N LEU A 209 -4.14 -2.22 -8.96
CA LEU A 209 -4.87 -0.97 -8.81
C LEU A 209 -6.27 -1.09 -9.42
N CYS A 210 -6.40 -1.78 -10.55
CA CYS A 210 -7.70 -2.09 -11.15
C CYS A 210 -8.55 -3.03 -10.27
N GLU A 211 -7.95 -4.10 -9.74
CA GLU A 211 -8.61 -5.04 -8.82
C GLU A 211 -9.15 -4.32 -7.57
N ASP A 212 -8.36 -3.43 -6.98
CA ASP A 212 -8.70 -2.74 -5.74
C ASP A 212 -9.77 -1.66 -5.91
N VAL A 213 -10.08 -1.21 -7.14
CA VAL A 213 -11.16 -0.23 -7.35
C VAL A 213 -12.47 -0.72 -6.75
N GLN A 214 -12.83 -1.99 -6.97
CA GLN A 214 -14.05 -2.56 -6.39
C GLN A 214 -14.07 -2.35 -4.87
N ILE A 215 -12.99 -2.72 -4.18
CA ILE A 215 -12.92 -2.66 -2.72
C ILE A 215 -13.06 -1.20 -2.24
N TYR A 216 -12.34 -0.27 -2.86
CA TYR A 216 -12.28 1.09 -2.35
C TYR A 216 -13.48 1.93 -2.77
N PHE A 217 -13.85 1.90 -4.04
CA PHE A 217 -15.02 2.63 -4.53
C PHE A 217 -16.33 1.99 -4.04
N PHE A 218 -16.50 0.67 -4.23
CA PHE A 218 -17.77 0.01 -3.94
C PHE A 218 -17.93 -0.32 -2.45
N ASP A 219 -16.97 -1.01 -1.81
CA ASP A 219 -17.14 -1.46 -0.41
C ASP A 219 -16.85 -0.32 0.59
N LYS A 220 -15.73 0.38 0.41
CA LYS A 220 -15.29 1.47 1.30
C LYS A 220 -15.88 2.84 0.95
N LYS A 221 -16.69 2.94 -0.12
CA LYS A 221 -17.40 4.17 -0.53
C LYS A 221 -16.47 5.37 -0.75
N MET A 222 -15.27 5.12 -1.27
CA MET A 222 -14.34 6.16 -1.73
C MET A 222 -14.78 6.69 -3.09
N ILE A 223 -14.14 7.77 -3.55
CA ILE A 223 -14.44 8.31 -4.88
C ILE A 223 -13.95 7.37 -5.99
N LEU A 224 -14.62 7.42 -7.13
CA LEU A 224 -14.16 6.77 -8.35
C LEU A 224 -12.91 7.47 -8.89
N PRO A 225 -11.81 6.75 -9.19
CA PRO A 225 -10.50 7.34 -9.46
C PRO A 225 -10.30 7.84 -10.90
N ILE A 226 -11.30 8.50 -11.49
CA ILE A 226 -11.30 8.87 -12.92
C ILE A 226 -10.09 9.77 -13.27
N GLU A 227 -9.87 10.83 -12.50
CA GLU A 227 -8.80 11.81 -12.77
C GLU A 227 -7.42 11.19 -12.60
N MET A 228 -7.23 10.37 -11.56
CA MET A 228 -5.98 9.64 -11.36
C MET A 228 -5.72 8.64 -12.48
N PHE A 229 -6.72 7.87 -12.93
CA PHE A 229 -6.55 6.92 -14.02
C PHE A 229 -6.21 7.62 -15.35
N SER A 230 -6.83 8.77 -15.62
CA SER A 230 -6.48 9.62 -16.76
C SER A 230 -5.04 10.12 -16.67
N ALA A 231 -4.61 10.61 -15.50
CA ALA A 231 -3.25 11.10 -15.29
C ALA A 231 -2.21 9.98 -15.48
N ILE A 232 -2.49 8.79 -14.95
CA ILE A 232 -1.65 7.61 -15.18
C ILE A 232 -1.55 7.30 -16.66
N LYS A 233 -2.68 7.32 -17.41
CA LYS A 233 -2.68 7.07 -18.86
C LYS A 233 -1.76 8.06 -19.58
N ASP A 234 -1.94 9.35 -19.33
CA ASP A 234 -1.15 10.39 -19.97
C ASP A 234 0.35 10.26 -19.65
N ASP A 235 0.70 9.86 -18.43
CA ASP A 235 2.10 9.69 -18.03
C ASP A 235 2.71 8.41 -18.61
N LEU A 236 1.96 7.30 -18.71
CA LEU A 236 2.41 6.10 -19.41
C LEU A 236 2.68 6.38 -20.89
N GLU A 237 1.77 7.08 -21.58
CA GLU A 237 1.89 7.43 -23.01
C GLU A 237 3.07 8.37 -23.30
N LYS A 238 3.42 9.26 -22.36
CA LYS A 238 4.60 10.13 -22.50
C LYS A 238 5.92 9.37 -22.37
N ILE A 239 5.90 8.24 -21.67
CA ILE A 239 7.12 7.59 -21.17
C ILE A 239 7.46 6.35 -21.97
N PHE A 240 6.45 5.57 -22.31
CA PHE A 240 6.61 4.31 -23.01
C PHE A 240 6.36 4.50 -24.50
N SER A 241 7.23 3.93 -25.33
CA SER A 241 7.00 3.87 -26.76
C SER A 241 5.78 2.98 -27.03
N GLU A 242 4.86 3.45 -27.88
CA GLU A 242 3.65 2.69 -28.25
C GLU A 242 3.99 1.31 -28.84
N THR A 243 5.12 1.21 -29.54
CA THR A 243 5.49 0.05 -30.32
C THR A 243 6.09 -1.07 -29.47
N GLU A 244 6.80 -0.73 -28.39
CA GLU A 244 7.39 -1.72 -27.49
C GLU A 244 6.45 -2.07 -26.33
N ASN A 245 5.54 -1.16 -25.96
CA ASN A 245 4.69 -1.30 -24.76
C ASN A 245 3.20 -1.27 -25.10
N TYR A 246 2.84 -1.65 -26.33
CA TYR A 246 1.49 -1.63 -26.87
C TYR A 246 0.48 -2.28 -25.91
N LEU A 247 0.81 -3.46 -25.36
CA LEU A 247 -0.09 -4.22 -24.51
C LEU A 247 -0.40 -3.47 -23.21
N LEU A 248 0.62 -2.93 -22.54
CA LEU A 248 0.48 -2.14 -21.32
C LEU A 248 -0.38 -0.90 -21.58
N LEU A 249 -0.06 -0.13 -22.61
CA LEU A 249 -0.78 1.10 -22.96
C LEU A 249 -2.23 0.82 -23.33
N THR A 250 -2.48 -0.26 -24.08
CA THR A 250 -3.84 -0.68 -24.45
C THR A 250 -4.64 -1.13 -23.23
N LYS A 251 -4.06 -1.99 -22.37
CA LYS A 251 -4.69 -2.43 -21.12
C LYS A 251 -5.09 -1.23 -20.24
N TRP A 252 -4.17 -0.28 -20.06
CA TRP A 252 -4.45 0.88 -19.22
C TRP A 252 -5.47 1.83 -19.85
N THR A 253 -5.43 2.02 -21.17
CA THR A 253 -6.44 2.79 -21.91
C THR A 253 -7.84 2.20 -21.73
N LEU A 254 -7.95 0.87 -21.84
CA LEU A 254 -9.19 0.13 -21.58
C LEU A 254 -9.62 0.27 -20.11
N ALA A 255 -8.69 0.14 -19.15
CA ALA A 255 -8.99 0.31 -17.74
C ALA A 255 -9.55 1.72 -17.45
N TYR A 256 -8.92 2.78 -17.97
CA TYR A 256 -9.41 4.15 -17.84
C TYR A 256 -10.81 4.32 -18.45
N ALA A 257 -11.03 3.87 -19.68
CA ALA A 257 -12.33 3.96 -20.34
C ALA A 257 -13.42 3.22 -19.54
N PHE A 258 -13.09 2.08 -18.94
CA PHE A 258 -14.00 1.32 -18.09
C PHE A 258 -14.32 2.10 -16.81
N ILE A 259 -13.31 2.61 -16.10
CA ILE A 259 -13.51 3.44 -14.90
C ILE A 259 -14.34 4.68 -15.22
N LYS A 260 -14.10 5.34 -16.35
CA LYS A 260 -14.90 6.48 -16.78
C LYS A 260 -16.36 6.10 -17.03
N SER A 261 -16.62 4.93 -17.59
CA SER A 261 -17.97 4.41 -17.86
C SER A 261 -18.76 4.11 -16.58
N LEU A 262 -18.09 3.87 -15.45
CA LEU A 262 -18.74 3.72 -14.14
C LEU A 262 -19.29 5.05 -13.59
N ASN A 263 -18.89 6.19 -14.15
CA ASN A 263 -19.27 7.49 -13.63
C ASN A 263 -20.79 7.72 -13.71
N GLY A 264 -21.41 8.03 -12.57
CA GLY A 264 -22.85 8.28 -12.47
C GLY A 264 -23.72 7.02 -12.50
N LEU A 265 -23.14 5.84 -12.65
CA LEU A 265 -23.88 4.58 -12.52
C LEU A 265 -24.19 4.28 -11.05
N GLN A 266 -25.33 3.63 -10.84
CA GLN A 266 -25.76 3.09 -9.55
C GLN A 266 -26.05 1.60 -9.72
N GLY A 267 -25.66 0.79 -8.75
CA GLY A 267 -25.92 -0.64 -8.73
C GLY A 267 -25.86 -1.17 -7.30
N ASN A 268 -26.53 -2.29 -7.07
CA ASN A 268 -26.61 -2.90 -5.75
C ASN A 268 -25.43 -3.83 -5.46
N ASP A 269 -24.72 -4.25 -6.50
CA ASP A 269 -23.44 -4.94 -6.43
C ASP A 269 -22.49 -4.52 -7.57
N TRP A 270 -21.23 -4.93 -7.45
CA TRP A 270 -20.18 -4.60 -8.42
C TRP A 270 -20.44 -5.19 -9.82
N ASN A 271 -21.02 -6.40 -9.91
CA ASN A 271 -21.24 -7.05 -11.20
C ASN A 271 -22.33 -6.34 -12.01
N GLU A 272 -23.40 -5.88 -11.35
CA GLU A 272 -24.44 -5.05 -11.99
C GLU A 272 -23.85 -3.76 -12.57
N LEU A 273 -22.98 -3.09 -11.81
CA LEU A 273 -22.27 -1.88 -12.25
C LEU A 273 -21.38 -2.17 -13.47
N CYS A 274 -20.60 -3.27 -13.41
CA CYS A 274 -19.74 -3.70 -14.52
C CYS A 274 -20.55 -3.98 -15.80
N LEU A 275 -21.68 -4.68 -15.69
CA LEU A 275 -22.56 -4.98 -16.83
C LEU A 275 -23.15 -3.71 -17.45
N ALA A 276 -23.57 -2.76 -16.61
CA ALA A 276 -24.07 -1.46 -17.08
C ALA A 276 -22.96 -0.66 -17.78
N ALA A 277 -21.76 -0.60 -17.21
CA ALA A 277 -20.61 0.05 -17.81
C ALA A 277 -20.18 -0.61 -19.13
N ALA A 278 -20.22 -1.94 -19.24
CA ALA A 278 -19.85 -2.66 -20.45
C ALA A 278 -20.67 -2.24 -21.67
N SER A 279 -21.95 -1.89 -21.48
CA SER A 279 -22.81 -1.39 -22.58
C SER A 279 -22.41 0.00 -23.09
N LEU A 280 -21.76 0.81 -22.25
CA LEU A 280 -21.27 2.16 -22.57
C LEU A 280 -19.81 2.14 -23.05
N PHE A 281 -19.07 1.11 -22.63
CA PHE A 281 -17.66 0.91 -22.94
C PHE A 281 -17.39 0.73 -24.44
N ASP A 282 -18.36 0.21 -25.18
CA ASP A 282 -18.16 -0.31 -26.53
C ASP A 282 -17.91 0.79 -27.59
N ASP A 283 -18.32 2.04 -27.36
CA ASP A 283 -18.15 3.14 -28.32
C ASP A 283 -16.85 3.93 -28.10
N GLU A 284 -16.47 4.21 -26.85
CA GLU A 284 -15.26 5.01 -26.54
C GLU A 284 -13.98 4.15 -26.56
N SER A 285 -14.07 2.86 -26.23
CA SER A 285 -12.93 1.93 -26.27
C SER A 285 -12.49 1.56 -27.68
N LYS A 286 -13.45 1.35 -28.61
CA LYS A 286 -13.14 0.95 -30.00
C LYS A 286 -12.27 1.98 -30.72
N GLU A 287 -12.59 3.28 -30.60
CA GLU A 287 -11.83 4.32 -31.31
C GLU A 287 -10.37 4.42 -30.80
N GLN A 288 -10.17 4.35 -29.48
CA GLN A 288 -8.83 4.48 -28.89
C GLN A 288 -7.98 3.22 -29.11
N VAL A 289 -8.58 2.03 -29.01
CA VAL A 289 -7.90 0.77 -29.32
C VAL A 289 -7.52 0.70 -30.80
N GLU A 290 -8.41 1.13 -31.71
CA GLU A 290 -8.14 1.07 -33.14
C GLU A 290 -7.02 2.02 -33.55
N LYS A 291 -6.93 3.22 -32.94
CA LYS A 291 -5.79 4.13 -33.13
C LYS A 291 -4.46 3.48 -32.75
N LEU A 292 -4.39 2.89 -31.55
CA LEU A 292 -3.19 2.19 -31.10
C LEU A 292 -2.86 1.01 -32.04
N ARG A 293 -3.86 0.22 -32.45
CA ARG A 293 -3.67 -0.90 -33.40
C ARG A 293 -3.11 -0.41 -34.72
N GLN A 294 -3.61 0.70 -35.23
CA GLN A 294 -3.16 1.28 -36.49
C GLN A 294 -1.69 1.70 -36.40
N THR A 295 -1.24 2.33 -35.31
CA THR A 295 0.19 2.64 -35.09
C THR A 295 1.06 1.39 -35.16
N LEU A 296 0.61 0.26 -34.60
CA LEU A 296 1.32 -1.01 -34.64
C LEU A 296 1.40 -1.58 -36.07
N PHE A 297 0.30 -1.55 -36.82
CA PHE A 297 0.27 -2.03 -38.22
C PHE A 297 1.13 -1.18 -39.16
N GLU A 298 1.25 0.11 -38.89
CA GLU A 298 2.08 1.05 -39.64
C GLU A 298 3.57 0.98 -39.26
N HIS A 299 3.93 0.26 -38.19
CA HIS A 299 5.31 0.15 -37.72
C HIS A 299 6.28 -0.40 -38.80
N PRO A 300 7.52 0.10 -38.95
CA PRO A 300 8.42 -0.38 -40.00
C PRO A 300 9.03 -1.77 -39.71
N SER A 301 9.09 -2.21 -38.45
CA SER A 301 9.67 -3.52 -38.09
C SER A 301 8.65 -4.66 -38.20
N LEU A 302 8.98 -5.67 -39.01
CA LEU A 302 8.20 -6.90 -39.17
C LEU A 302 8.21 -7.77 -37.90
N GLU A 303 9.32 -7.74 -37.15
CA GLU A 303 9.52 -8.51 -35.92
C GLU A 303 8.58 -8.04 -34.81
N VAL A 304 8.44 -6.72 -34.64
CA VAL A 304 7.49 -6.11 -33.69
C VAL A 304 6.05 -6.49 -34.04
N LYS A 305 5.68 -6.46 -35.32
CA LYS A 305 4.35 -6.88 -35.78
C LYS A 305 4.06 -8.35 -35.48
N MET A 306 5.04 -9.22 -35.72
CA MET A 306 4.90 -10.65 -35.45
C MET A 306 4.79 -10.95 -33.96
N HIS A 307 5.65 -10.35 -33.11
CA HIS A 307 5.62 -10.57 -31.67
C HIS A 307 4.27 -10.17 -31.06
N CYS A 308 3.76 -8.99 -31.42
CA CYS A 308 2.43 -8.57 -30.97
C CYS A 308 1.32 -9.46 -31.53
N HIS A 309 1.40 -9.91 -32.78
CA HIS A 309 0.41 -10.83 -33.36
C HIS A 309 0.30 -12.14 -32.58
N TYR A 310 1.41 -12.69 -32.08
CA TYR A 310 1.38 -13.89 -31.23
C TYR A 310 0.71 -13.62 -29.87
N GLU A 311 1.03 -12.50 -29.21
CA GLU A 311 0.40 -12.09 -27.95
C GLU A 311 -1.13 -11.87 -28.10
N PHE A 312 -1.59 -11.41 -29.26
CA PHE A 312 -3.02 -11.24 -29.58
C PHE A 312 -3.77 -12.55 -29.85
N LEU A 313 -3.08 -13.64 -30.17
CA LEU A 313 -3.71 -14.93 -30.48
C LEU A 313 -3.84 -15.86 -29.25
N GLU A 314 -3.16 -15.54 -28.14
CA GLU A 314 -3.23 -16.30 -26.88
C GLU A 314 -4.23 -15.74 -25.85
N THR A 315 -5.01 -14.71 -26.21
CA THR A 315 -6.12 -14.16 -25.39
C THR A 315 -7.49 -14.46 -25.99
#